data_AF-A0A4V2Y4T3-F1
#
_entry.id   AF-A0A4V2Y4T3-F1
#
_cell.length_a   1.000
_cell.length_b   1.000
_cell.length_c   1.000
_cell.angle_alpha   90.00
_cell.angle_beta   90.00
_cell.angle_gamma   90.00
#
_symmetry.space_group_name_H-M   'P 1'
#
loop_
_entity.id
_entity.type
_entity.pdbx_description
1 polymer ?
#
loop_
_entity_poly.entity_id
_entity_poly.type
_entity_poly.pdbx_seq_one_letter_code
_entity_poly.pdbx_strand_id
1 'polypeptide(L)'
;MIGLVLTENAAQVGVEPFFMELIAGMEQVLAPTGAGVLLLVVTDLAAELATYRRWAGEGTVEAVVVANIVHVDVRPETLAALGLPAVLAGRYTGPAKLPCVVTDDAGAMTAAIDLLVTLDHRVIGRVSGPAGLVHTAERTAAMHAAAEHLGLRVRIVEADYSAEAGVRATRELLAGRPAPTAVLFDNDVMAAAAEEDLMRSGLRVPDQVSLLAFADSPLCELAVPPLSAMSIDAHEHGVSLGRAVLDVLTRAAQQDRAGPPIRMRQRASTGPAPGRAN
;
A
#
# COMPACT_ATOMS: atom_id res chain seq x y z
N MET A 1 -26.02 -3.69 -2.20
CA MET A 1 -24.81 -2.88 -2.50
C MET A 1 -23.77 -3.08 -1.41
N ILE A 2 -22.48 -3.06 -1.75
CA ILE A 2 -21.35 -3.13 -0.79
C ILE A 2 -20.65 -1.78 -0.75
N GLY A 3 -20.48 -1.18 0.44
CA GLY A 3 -19.86 0.13 0.59
C GLY A 3 -18.34 0.08 0.69
N LEU A 4 -17.66 1.02 0.05
CA LEU A 4 -16.24 1.33 0.26
C LEU A 4 -16.11 2.83 0.46
N VAL A 5 -15.55 3.26 1.60
CA VAL A 5 -15.33 4.68 1.90
C VAL A 5 -13.84 4.93 2.01
N LEU A 6 -13.33 5.89 1.26
CA LEU A 6 -11.92 6.29 1.27
C LEU A 6 -11.77 7.69 1.85
N THR A 7 -10.85 7.86 2.80
CA THR A 7 -10.45 9.16 3.35
C THR A 7 -9.20 9.64 2.62
N GLU A 8 -9.39 10.13 1.39
CA GLU A 8 -8.29 10.52 0.50
C GLU A 8 -8.63 11.82 -0.23
N ASN A 9 -7.59 12.48 -0.78
CA ASN A 9 -7.84 13.53 -1.74
C ASN A 9 -8.48 12.89 -2.99
N ALA A 10 -9.66 13.35 -3.39
CA ALA A 10 -10.34 12.83 -4.57
C ALA A 10 -9.48 12.87 -5.85
N ALA A 11 -8.51 13.79 -5.94
CA ALA A 11 -7.55 13.85 -7.03
C ALA A 11 -6.53 12.68 -7.01
N GLN A 12 -6.20 12.12 -5.85
CA GLN A 12 -5.28 10.99 -5.71
C GLN A 12 -5.95 9.66 -6.09
N VAL A 13 -7.23 9.47 -5.75
CA VAL A 13 -8.00 8.24 -6.05
C VAL A 13 -8.05 7.94 -7.56
N GLY A 14 -8.05 8.97 -8.41
CA GLY A 14 -8.04 8.81 -9.87
C GLY A 14 -6.67 8.48 -10.47
N VAL A 15 -5.59 8.66 -9.71
CA VAL A 15 -4.21 8.45 -10.17
C VAL A 15 -3.70 7.08 -9.76
N GLU A 16 -4.12 6.57 -8.60
CA GLU A 16 -3.69 5.27 -8.10
C GLU A 16 -4.60 4.13 -8.60
N PRO A 17 -4.11 3.22 -9.47
CA PRO A 17 -4.95 2.17 -10.06
C PRO A 17 -5.40 1.10 -9.05
N PHE A 18 -4.73 1.02 -7.89
CA PHE A 18 -4.95 -0.02 -6.88
C PHE A 18 -6.42 -0.19 -6.50
N PHE A 19 -7.11 0.89 -6.12
CA PHE A 19 -8.50 0.79 -5.67
C PHE A 19 -9.47 0.42 -6.80
N MET A 20 -9.21 0.83 -8.04
CA MET A 20 -10.06 0.46 -9.17
C MET A 20 -9.91 -1.03 -9.52
N GLU A 21 -8.69 -1.56 -9.47
CA GLU A 21 -8.44 -3.00 -9.63
C GLU A 21 -9.04 -3.81 -8.47
N LEU A 22 -8.92 -3.30 -7.23
CA LEU A 22 -9.54 -3.89 -6.05
C LEU A 22 -11.06 -3.96 -6.20
N ILE A 23 -11.70 -2.87 -6.64
CA ILE A 23 -13.14 -2.81 -6.87
C ILE A 23 -13.54 -3.78 -7.99
N ALA A 24 -12.83 -3.81 -9.11
CA ALA A 24 -13.09 -4.74 -10.20
C ALA A 24 -13.03 -6.20 -9.75
N GLY A 25 -12.03 -6.56 -8.93
CA GLY A 25 -11.91 -7.88 -8.33
C GLY A 25 -13.07 -8.24 -7.40
N MET A 26 -13.52 -7.28 -6.56
CA MET A 26 -14.71 -7.49 -5.73
C MET A 26 -15.96 -7.70 -6.59
N GLU A 27 -16.17 -6.86 -7.60
CA GLU A 27 -17.34 -6.94 -8.49
C GLU A 27 -17.39 -8.25 -9.27
N GLN A 28 -16.24 -8.82 -9.65
CA GLN A 28 -16.20 -10.15 -10.26
C GLN A 28 -16.91 -11.22 -9.41
N VAL A 29 -16.77 -11.12 -8.08
CA VAL A 29 -17.36 -12.06 -7.12
C VAL A 29 -18.79 -11.68 -6.74
N LEU A 30 -19.08 -10.39 -6.65
CA LEU A 30 -20.37 -9.86 -6.19
C LEU A 30 -21.43 -9.80 -7.31
N ALA A 31 -21.04 -9.60 -8.57
CA ALA A 31 -21.98 -9.44 -9.68
C ALA A 31 -22.97 -10.61 -9.85
N PRO A 32 -22.60 -11.89 -9.68
CA PRO A 32 -23.55 -13.00 -9.76
C PRO A 32 -24.67 -12.96 -8.71
N THR A 33 -24.50 -12.24 -7.61
CA THR A 33 -25.53 -12.05 -6.58
C THR A 33 -26.38 -10.80 -6.81
N GLY A 34 -26.08 -10.02 -7.87
CA GLY A 34 -26.71 -8.73 -8.15
C GLY A 34 -26.17 -7.58 -7.28
N ALA A 35 -25.13 -7.82 -6.47
CA ALA A 35 -24.48 -6.79 -5.68
C ALA A 35 -23.39 -6.06 -6.49
N GLY A 36 -23.30 -4.74 -6.30
CA GLY A 36 -22.22 -3.90 -6.82
C GLY A 36 -21.55 -3.11 -5.70
N VAL A 37 -20.47 -2.41 -6.01
CA VAL A 37 -19.69 -1.62 -5.06
C VAL A 37 -20.09 -0.14 -5.13
N LEU A 38 -20.40 0.47 -3.98
CA LEU A 38 -20.62 1.90 -3.82
C LEU A 38 -19.38 2.54 -3.21
N LEU A 39 -18.59 3.22 -4.05
CA LEU A 39 -17.44 4.01 -3.62
C LEU A 39 -17.86 5.43 -3.21
N LEU A 40 -17.44 5.86 -2.03
CA LEU A 40 -17.47 7.28 -1.62
C LEU A 40 -16.09 7.72 -1.15
N VAL A 41 -15.68 8.91 -1.58
CA VAL A 41 -14.46 9.56 -1.09
C VAL A 41 -14.90 10.71 -0.18
N VAL A 42 -14.34 10.74 1.03
CA VAL A 42 -14.68 11.72 2.06
C VAL A 42 -13.42 12.38 2.61
N THR A 43 -13.58 13.51 3.31
CA THR A 43 -12.46 14.36 3.73
C THR A 43 -11.66 13.81 4.90
N ASP A 44 -12.33 13.08 5.79
CA ASP A 44 -11.76 12.66 7.08
C ASP A 44 -12.56 11.50 7.69
N LEU A 45 -12.00 10.95 8.77
CA LEU A 45 -12.60 9.86 9.54
C LEU A 45 -14.00 10.23 10.11
N ALA A 46 -14.25 11.48 10.50
CA ALA A 46 -15.55 11.85 11.03
C ALA A 46 -16.64 11.76 9.96
N ALA A 47 -16.34 12.20 8.74
CA ALA A 47 -17.20 12.05 7.58
C ALA A 47 -17.40 10.58 7.16
N GLU A 48 -16.35 9.75 7.26
CA GLU A 48 -16.44 8.30 7.02
C GLU A 48 -17.39 7.63 8.03
N LEU A 49 -17.20 7.89 9.33
CA LEU A 49 -18.07 7.34 10.37
C LEU A 49 -19.52 7.84 10.25
N ALA A 50 -19.72 9.11 9.87
CA ALA A 50 -21.06 9.63 9.58
C ALA A 50 -21.72 8.92 8.39
N THR A 51 -20.93 8.56 7.37
CA THR A 51 -21.39 7.78 6.23
C THR A 51 -21.82 6.38 6.64
N TYR A 52 -21.05 5.68 7.48
CA TYR A 52 -21.44 4.37 8.00
C TYR A 52 -22.74 4.42 8.81
N ARG A 53 -22.92 5.42 9.68
CA ARG A 53 -24.17 5.62 10.43
C ARG A 53 -25.36 5.83 9.51
N ARG A 54 -25.19 6.68 8.49
CA ARG A 54 -26.23 6.97 7.50
C ARG A 54 -26.60 5.71 6.71
N TRP A 55 -25.62 5.00 6.18
CA TRP A 55 -25.85 3.77 5.43
C TRP A 55 -26.49 2.66 6.27
N ALA A 56 -26.09 2.50 7.53
CA ALA A 56 -26.72 1.56 8.45
C ALA A 56 -28.19 1.93 8.75
N GLY A 57 -28.47 3.22 8.97
CA GLY A 57 -29.83 3.69 9.27
C GLY A 57 -30.78 3.65 8.06
N GLU A 58 -30.28 3.90 6.86
CA GLU A 58 -31.05 3.92 5.61
C GLU A 58 -31.13 2.54 4.94
N GLY A 59 -30.27 1.58 5.31
CA GLY A 59 -30.14 0.30 4.62
C GLY A 59 -29.52 0.42 3.23
N THR A 60 -28.70 1.45 3.00
CA THR A 60 -28.12 1.78 1.68
C THR A 60 -27.10 0.74 1.20
N VAL A 61 -26.39 0.09 2.15
CA VAL A 61 -25.43 -0.98 1.85
C VAL A 61 -25.67 -2.15 2.80
N GLU A 62 -25.37 -3.36 2.32
CA GLU A 62 -25.55 -4.61 3.06
C GLU A 62 -24.29 -4.99 3.86
N ALA A 63 -23.12 -4.54 3.40
CA ALA A 63 -21.85 -4.65 4.10
C ALA A 63 -20.90 -3.55 3.64
N VAL A 64 -19.79 -3.37 4.35
CA VAL A 64 -18.70 -2.46 3.95
C VAL A 64 -17.34 -3.16 3.92
N VAL A 65 -16.46 -2.70 3.05
CA VAL A 65 -15.04 -3.02 3.09
C VAL A 65 -14.29 -1.82 3.64
N VAL A 66 -13.48 -2.04 4.67
CA VAL A 66 -12.67 -0.99 5.31
C VAL A 66 -11.22 -1.16 4.89
N ALA A 67 -10.67 -0.16 4.22
CA ALA A 67 -9.26 -0.10 3.82
C ALA A 67 -8.47 0.89 4.69
N ASN A 68 -7.15 0.93 4.51
CA ASN A 68 -6.24 1.86 5.19
C ASN A 68 -6.38 1.77 6.72
N ILE A 69 -6.27 0.56 7.28
CA ILE A 69 -6.40 0.29 8.72
C ILE A 69 -5.30 1.02 9.50
N VAL A 70 -5.65 1.62 10.63
CA VAL A 70 -4.72 2.32 11.54
C VAL A 70 -4.57 1.58 12.88
N HIS A 71 -3.54 1.88 13.67
CA HIS A 71 -3.28 1.14 14.92
C HIS A 71 -4.36 1.24 15.99
N VAL A 72 -4.99 2.42 16.12
CA VAL A 72 -6.11 2.67 17.03
C VAL A 72 -7.33 2.98 16.17
N ASP A 73 -7.77 1.98 15.42
CA ASP A 73 -8.90 2.11 14.52
C ASP A 73 -10.22 1.96 15.26
N VAL A 74 -11.07 2.97 15.18
CA VAL A 74 -12.40 2.98 15.81
C VAL A 74 -13.50 2.49 14.86
N ARG A 75 -13.19 2.30 13.57
CA ARG A 75 -14.17 1.90 12.56
C ARG A 75 -14.71 0.50 12.84
N PRO A 76 -13.89 -0.52 13.18
CA PRO A 76 -14.39 -1.88 13.46
C PRO A 76 -15.44 -1.92 14.58
N GLU A 77 -15.19 -1.27 15.71
CA GLU A 77 -16.11 -1.20 16.84
C GLU A 77 -17.36 -0.39 16.50
N THR A 78 -17.20 0.69 15.74
CA THR A 78 -18.34 1.50 15.28
C THR A 78 -19.26 0.69 14.37
N LEU A 79 -18.70 -0.05 13.41
CA LEU A 79 -19.46 -0.91 12.49
C LEU A 79 -20.17 -2.04 13.24
N ALA A 80 -19.48 -2.67 14.20
CA ALA A 80 -20.07 -3.67 15.07
C ALA A 80 -21.24 -3.11 15.89
N ALA A 81 -21.10 -1.91 16.47
CA ALA A 81 -22.16 -1.25 17.24
C ALA A 81 -23.37 -0.85 16.38
N LEU A 82 -23.14 -0.53 15.11
CA LEU A 82 -24.19 -0.25 14.12
C LEU A 82 -24.88 -1.52 13.61
N GLY A 83 -24.32 -2.70 13.89
CA GLY A 83 -24.75 -3.95 13.27
C GLY A 83 -24.54 -3.99 11.75
N LEU A 84 -23.66 -3.12 11.22
CA LEU A 84 -23.34 -3.06 9.80
C LEU A 84 -22.22 -4.07 9.50
N PRO A 85 -22.49 -5.12 8.70
CA PRO A 85 -21.49 -6.14 8.42
C PRO A 85 -20.27 -5.56 7.70
N ALA A 86 -19.07 -6.04 8.03
CA ALA A 86 -17.83 -5.45 7.54
C ALA A 86 -16.71 -6.47 7.34
N VAL A 87 -15.82 -6.18 6.39
CA VAL A 87 -14.57 -6.89 6.13
C VAL A 87 -13.42 -5.89 6.12
N LEU A 88 -12.29 -6.25 6.71
CA LEU A 88 -11.10 -5.39 6.76
C LEU A 88 -10.08 -5.80 5.69
N ALA A 89 -9.63 -4.85 4.88
CA ALA A 89 -8.53 -5.01 3.94
C ALA A 89 -7.21 -4.64 4.64
N GLY A 90 -6.64 -5.60 5.36
CA GLY A 90 -5.44 -5.42 6.17
C GLY A 90 -5.56 -6.04 7.55
N ARG A 91 -4.42 -6.16 8.24
CA ARG A 91 -4.37 -6.71 9.59
C ARG A 91 -5.04 -5.76 10.59
N TYR A 92 -5.81 -6.32 11.50
CA TYR A 92 -6.38 -5.63 12.65
C TYR A 92 -6.25 -6.50 13.89
N THR A 93 -5.79 -5.91 14.99
CA THR A 93 -5.53 -6.61 16.26
C THR A 93 -6.37 -6.09 17.41
N GLY A 94 -7.40 -5.29 17.12
CA GLY A 94 -8.28 -4.73 18.14
C GLY A 94 -9.34 -5.72 18.63
N PRO A 95 -10.24 -5.27 19.52
CA PRO A 95 -11.22 -6.12 20.17
C PRO A 95 -12.34 -6.61 19.24
N ALA A 96 -12.69 -5.85 18.19
CA ALA A 96 -13.75 -6.25 17.26
C ALA A 96 -13.37 -7.52 16.48
N LYS A 97 -14.33 -8.44 16.31
CA LYS A 97 -14.14 -9.69 15.57
C LYS A 97 -14.69 -9.56 14.16
N LEU A 98 -13.98 -8.81 13.32
CA LEU A 98 -14.28 -8.69 11.90
C LEU A 98 -13.27 -9.51 11.08
N PRO A 99 -13.70 -10.20 10.01
CA PRO A 99 -12.79 -10.94 9.15
C PRO A 99 -11.85 -9.98 8.41
N CYS A 100 -10.58 -10.36 8.36
CA CYS A 100 -9.54 -9.61 7.67
C CYS A 100 -9.08 -10.35 6.41
N VAL A 101 -8.78 -9.63 5.33
CA VAL A 101 -7.95 -10.12 4.23
C VAL A 101 -6.57 -9.51 4.38
N VAL A 102 -5.56 -10.34 4.64
CA VAL A 102 -4.25 -9.88 5.13
C VAL A 102 -3.14 -10.22 4.15
N THR A 103 -2.35 -9.22 3.76
CA THR A 103 -1.14 -9.34 2.96
C THR A 103 0.11 -9.50 3.83
N ASP A 104 1.18 -10.03 3.25
CA ASP A 104 2.48 -10.18 3.94
C ASP A 104 3.42 -9.01 3.61
N ASP A 105 3.11 -7.84 4.15
CA ASP A 105 3.89 -6.62 3.95
C ASP A 105 5.29 -6.69 4.55
N ALA A 106 5.44 -7.42 5.67
CA ALA A 106 6.73 -7.66 6.30
C ALA A 106 7.63 -8.54 5.43
N GLY A 107 7.11 -9.68 4.94
CA GLY A 107 7.85 -10.56 4.03
C GLY A 107 8.20 -9.89 2.70
N ALA A 108 7.29 -9.06 2.17
CA ALA A 108 7.55 -8.24 1.00
C ALA A 108 8.69 -7.23 1.23
N MET A 109 8.70 -6.55 2.38
CA MET A 109 9.78 -5.64 2.74
C MET A 109 11.12 -6.38 2.86
N THR A 110 11.14 -7.57 3.48
CA THR A 110 12.34 -8.42 3.53
C THR A 110 12.84 -8.74 2.13
N ALA A 111 11.97 -9.19 1.21
CA ALA A 111 12.37 -9.50 -0.16
C ALA A 111 12.92 -8.29 -0.94
N ALA A 112 12.33 -7.09 -0.72
CA ALA A 112 12.84 -5.86 -1.33
C ALA A 112 14.25 -5.51 -0.82
N ILE A 113 14.49 -5.65 0.48
CA ILE A 113 15.80 -5.39 1.10
C ILE A 113 16.83 -6.43 0.63
N ASP A 114 16.47 -7.70 0.57
CA ASP A 114 17.35 -8.78 0.10
C ASP A 114 17.85 -8.52 -1.32
N LEU A 115 16.99 -8.03 -2.22
CA LEU A 115 17.39 -7.60 -3.55
C LEU A 115 18.43 -6.48 -3.48
N LEU A 116 18.16 -5.40 -2.74
CA LEU A 116 19.05 -4.25 -2.66
C LEU A 116 20.41 -4.63 -2.03
N VAL A 117 20.40 -5.52 -1.04
CA VAL A 117 21.61 -6.06 -0.40
C VAL A 117 22.41 -6.94 -1.36
N THR A 118 21.75 -7.75 -2.18
CA THR A 118 22.38 -8.55 -3.25
C THR A 118 23.06 -7.67 -4.30
N LEU A 119 22.49 -6.48 -4.55
CA LEU A 119 23.08 -5.43 -5.38
C LEU A 119 24.15 -4.60 -4.64
N ASP A 120 24.54 -5.01 -3.43
CA ASP A 120 25.59 -4.39 -2.59
C ASP A 120 25.23 -3.01 -2.01
N HIS A 121 23.94 -2.66 -1.97
CA HIS A 121 23.51 -1.46 -1.26
C HIS A 121 23.66 -1.66 0.26
N ARG A 122 24.22 -0.64 0.93
CA ARG A 122 24.44 -0.62 2.39
C ARG A 122 23.79 0.58 3.09
N VAL A 123 23.46 1.62 2.33
CA VAL A 123 22.71 2.78 2.81
C VAL A 123 21.44 2.85 1.97
N ILE A 124 20.30 2.56 2.59
CA ILE A 124 19.00 2.45 1.90
C ILE A 124 18.06 3.51 2.48
N GLY A 125 17.47 4.30 1.60
CA GLY A 125 16.41 5.24 1.93
C GLY A 125 15.06 4.58 1.72
N ARG A 126 14.05 5.01 2.48
CA ARG A 126 12.66 4.75 2.19
C ARG A 126 11.86 6.03 2.27
N VAL A 127 11.09 6.31 1.23
CA VAL A 127 10.01 7.28 1.27
C VAL A 127 8.74 6.51 1.64
N SER A 128 8.33 6.62 2.90
CA SER A 128 7.17 5.89 3.39
C SER A 128 5.87 6.63 3.13
N GLY A 129 4.75 5.90 3.16
CA GLY A 129 3.44 6.51 3.35
C GLY A 129 3.24 6.98 4.80
N PRO A 130 2.01 7.39 5.15
CA PRO A 130 1.65 7.84 6.49
C PRO A 130 1.93 6.78 7.55
N ALA A 131 2.63 7.17 8.62
CA ALA A 131 3.10 6.25 9.66
C ALA A 131 1.96 5.67 10.54
N GLY A 132 0.78 6.27 10.50
CA GLY A 132 -0.39 5.80 11.24
C GLY A 132 -1.02 4.51 10.69
N LEU A 133 -0.70 4.14 9.43
CA LEU A 133 -1.24 2.97 8.76
C LEU A 133 -0.53 1.69 9.23
N VAL A 134 -1.31 0.63 9.47
CA VAL A 134 -0.80 -0.65 9.97
C VAL A 134 0.23 -1.26 9.02
N HIS A 135 -0.04 -1.30 7.72
CA HIS A 135 0.91 -1.86 6.75
C HIS A 135 2.20 -1.04 6.67
N THR A 136 2.12 0.30 6.77
CA THR A 136 3.31 1.17 6.80
C THR A 136 4.18 0.83 8.01
N ALA A 137 3.57 0.59 9.17
CA ALA A 137 4.27 0.21 10.39
C ALA A 137 4.89 -1.19 10.31
N GLU A 138 4.20 -2.16 9.71
CA GLU A 138 4.74 -3.50 9.45
C GLU A 138 5.98 -3.44 8.56
N ARG A 139 5.91 -2.68 7.46
CA ARG A 139 7.04 -2.40 6.56
C ARG A 139 8.19 -1.70 7.31
N THR A 140 7.89 -0.74 8.19
CA THR A 140 8.91 -0.05 9.00
C THR A 140 9.61 -1.00 9.97
N ALA A 141 8.85 -1.84 10.68
CA ALA A 141 9.40 -2.82 11.60
C ALA A 141 10.31 -3.83 10.86
N ALA A 142 9.85 -4.34 9.70
CA ALA A 142 10.63 -5.25 8.87
C ALA A 142 11.93 -4.61 8.35
N MET A 143 11.88 -3.35 7.92
CA MET A 143 13.06 -2.62 7.46
C MET A 143 14.09 -2.42 8.58
N HIS A 144 13.66 -2.06 9.78
CA HIS A 144 14.55 -1.93 10.94
C HIS A 144 15.15 -3.27 11.36
N ALA A 145 14.35 -4.34 11.41
CA ALA A 145 14.83 -5.66 11.75
C ALA A 145 15.89 -6.16 10.74
N ALA A 146 15.66 -5.96 9.44
CA ALA A 146 16.64 -6.30 8.41
C ALA A 146 17.90 -5.43 8.52
N ALA A 147 17.77 -4.13 8.83
CA ALA A 147 18.91 -3.24 9.02
C ALA A 147 19.81 -3.68 10.19
N GLU A 148 19.21 -4.07 11.31
CA GLU A 148 19.93 -4.61 12.47
C GLU A 148 20.62 -5.93 12.12
N HIS A 149 19.89 -6.86 11.49
CA HIS A 149 20.41 -8.19 11.16
C HIS A 149 21.55 -8.16 10.15
N LEU A 150 21.47 -7.28 9.14
CA LEU A 150 22.40 -7.22 8.01
C LEU A 150 23.44 -6.09 8.13
N GLY A 151 23.40 -5.30 9.22
CA GLY A 151 24.31 -4.18 9.44
C GLY A 151 24.13 -3.02 8.45
N LEU A 152 22.91 -2.79 7.98
CA LEU A 152 22.59 -1.72 7.01
C LEU A 152 22.34 -0.40 7.72
N ARG A 153 22.57 0.71 7.01
CA ARG A 153 22.09 2.03 7.42
C ARG A 153 20.79 2.32 6.68
N VAL A 154 19.71 2.53 7.42
CA VAL A 154 18.42 2.88 6.85
C VAL A 154 18.00 4.29 7.24
N ARG A 155 17.34 5.00 6.33
CA ARG A 155 16.70 6.29 6.59
C ARG A 155 15.29 6.27 6.04
N ILE A 156 14.32 6.72 6.83
CA ILE A 156 12.92 6.76 6.44
C ILE A 156 12.47 8.21 6.53
N VAL A 157 11.86 8.71 5.46
CA VAL A 157 11.17 10.01 5.44
C VAL A 157 9.71 9.75 5.07
N GLU A 158 8.80 10.22 5.92
CA GLU A 158 7.36 10.06 5.73
C GLU A 158 6.82 11.04 4.66
N ALA A 159 5.95 10.53 3.81
CA ALA A 159 5.22 11.27 2.78
C ALA A 159 3.74 10.86 2.78
N ASP A 160 2.94 11.55 1.97
CA ASP A 160 1.47 11.44 1.92
C ASP A 160 0.97 10.74 0.64
N TYR A 161 1.82 9.91 0.02
CA TYR A 161 1.60 9.25 -1.27
C TYR A 161 1.52 10.18 -2.50
N SER A 162 1.55 11.52 -2.32
CA SER A 162 1.58 12.46 -3.45
C SER A 162 2.94 12.50 -4.15
N ALA A 163 2.92 12.78 -5.45
CA ALA A 163 4.12 13.00 -6.25
C ALA A 163 5.02 14.08 -5.64
N GLU A 164 4.44 15.21 -5.22
CA GLU A 164 5.19 16.34 -4.67
C GLU A 164 5.87 15.99 -3.33
N ALA A 165 5.19 15.24 -2.45
CA ALA A 165 5.79 14.78 -1.21
C ALA A 165 6.90 13.75 -1.47
N GLY A 166 6.69 12.84 -2.43
CA GLY A 166 7.70 11.87 -2.85
C GLY A 166 9.01 12.52 -3.31
N VAL A 167 8.92 13.56 -4.15
CA VAL A 167 10.08 14.33 -4.62
C VAL A 167 10.79 15.04 -3.46
N ARG A 168 10.04 15.72 -2.58
CA ARG A 168 10.62 16.41 -1.42
C ARG A 168 11.36 15.43 -0.49
N ALA A 169 10.73 14.32 -0.15
CA ALA A 169 11.30 13.29 0.72
C ALA A 169 12.55 12.65 0.10
N THR A 170 12.55 12.41 -1.21
CA THR A 170 13.71 11.87 -1.94
C THR A 170 14.91 12.82 -1.86
N ARG A 171 14.69 14.12 -2.11
CA ARG A 171 15.76 15.13 -2.00
C ARG A 171 16.32 15.23 -0.58
N GLU A 172 15.46 15.14 0.43
CA GLU A 172 15.87 15.11 1.84
C GLU A 172 16.77 13.88 2.13
N LEU A 173 16.34 12.69 1.71
CA LEU A 173 17.11 11.45 1.87
C LEU A 173 18.51 11.57 1.25
N LEU A 174 18.58 12.07 0.01
CA LEU A 174 19.82 12.18 -0.77
C LEU A 174 20.74 13.31 -0.29
N ALA A 175 20.22 14.32 0.43
CA ALA A 175 21.02 15.37 1.04
C ALA A 175 21.83 14.87 2.27
N GLY A 176 21.37 13.80 2.93
CA GLY A 176 22.04 13.24 4.11
C GLY A 176 23.38 12.55 3.79
N ARG A 177 24.28 12.44 4.78
CA ARG A 177 25.61 11.82 4.63
C ARG A 177 25.82 10.62 5.57
N PRO A 178 26.29 9.44 5.09
CA PRO A 178 26.38 9.06 3.67
C PRO A 178 24.98 9.08 3.02
N ALA A 179 24.90 9.41 1.73
CA ALA A 179 23.63 9.40 1.02
C ALA A 179 23.20 7.94 0.73
N PRO A 180 21.90 7.62 0.77
CA PRO A 180 21.41 6.35 0.27
C PRO A 180 21.78 6.14 -1.20
N THR A 181 22.11 4.90 -1.56
CA THR A 181 22.34 4.49 -2.95
C THR A 181 21.18 3.70 -3.52
N ALA A 182 20.19 3.38 -2.70
CA ALA A 182 18.89 2.87 -3.12
C ALA A 182 17.79 3.56 -2.33
N VAL A 183 16.65 3.83 -2.96
CA VAL A 183 15.45 4.39 -2.33
C VAL A 183 14.26 3.48 -2.64
N LEU A 184 13.59 3.02 -1.58
CA LEU A 184 12.32 2.32 -1.65
C LEU A 184 11.17 3.30 -1.45
N PHE A 185 10.10 3.17 -2.22
CA PHE A 185 8.92 4.03 -2.12
C PHE A 185 7.71 3.20 -1.75
N ASP A 186 6.83 3.69 -0.87
CA ASP A 186 5.65 2.92 -0.48
C ASP A 186 4.52 2.91 -1.53
N ASN A 187 4.65 3.67 -2.62
CA ASN A 187 3.82 3.54 -3.82
C ASN A 187 4.62 3.86 -5.10
N ASP A 188 4.00 3.61 -6.24
CA ASP A 188 4.49 3.86 -7.59
C ASP A 188 4.49 5.34 -7.99
N VAL A 189 3.48 6.12 -7.58
CA VAL A 189 3.37 7.56 -7.91
C VAL A 189 4.55 8.35 -7.36
N MET A 190 4.94 8.13 -6.10
CA MET A 190 6.11 8.80 -5.52
C MET A 190 7.41 8.34 -6.19
N ALA A 191 7.52 7.05 -6.55
CA ALA A 191 8.70 6.50 -7.22
C ALA A 191 8.89 7.11 -8.62
N ALA A 192 7.83 7.17 -9.42
CA ALA A 192 7.85 7.76 -10.76
C ALA A 192 8.15 9.25 -10.73
N ALA A 193 7.54 10.00 -9.80
CA ALA A 193 7.83 11.42 -9.64
C ALA A 193 9.28 11.68 -9.19
N ALA A 194 9.80 10.85 -8.28
CA ALA A 194 11.19 10.91 -7.86
C ALA A 194 12.15 10.57 -9.00
N GLU A 195 11.87 9.55 -9.81
CA GLU A 195 12.67 9.22 -10.98
C GLU A 195 12.78 10.40 -11.94
N GLU A 196 11.64 10.99 -12.31
CA GLU A 196 11.61 12.14 -13.22
C GLU A 196 12.45 13.32 -12.65
N ASP A 197 12.30 13.62 -11.37
CA ASP A 197 13.04 14.70 -10.71
C ASP A 197 14.55 14.46 -10.68
N LEU A 198 14.97 13.22 -10.37
CA LEU A 198 16.38 12.82 -10.33
C LEU A 198 17.02 12.92 -11.70
N MET A 199 16.33 12.42 -12.74
CA MET A 199 16.80 12.52 -14.13
C MET A 199 16.94 13.98 -14.58
N ARG A 200 15.95 14.83 -14.29
CA ARG A 200 16.00 16.26 -14.61
C ARG A 200 17.14 16.97 -13.87
N SER A 201 17.51 16.47 -12.70
CA SER A 201 18.63 16.97 -11.90
C SER A 201 19.99 16.37 -12.32
N GLY A 202 20.01 15.49 -13.33
CA GLY A 202 21.23 14.86 -13.87
C GLY A 202 21.74 13.67 -13.05
N LEU A 203 20.98 13.17 -12.08
CA LEU A 203 21.28 11.93 -11.36
C LEU A 203 20.81 10.73 -12.19
N ARG A 204 21.70 9.75 -12.39
CA ARG A 204 21.41 8.57 -13.19
C ARG A 204 20.81 7.45 -12.35
N VAL A 205 19.67 6.95 -12.79
CA VAL A 205 19.02 5.73 -12.30
C VAL A 205 19.32 4.61 -13.32
N PRO A 206 19.81 3.42 -12.92
CA PRO A 206 20.20 3.02 -11.57
C PRO A 206 21.64 3.37 -11.17
N ASP A 207 22.47 3.88 -12.09
CA ASP A 207 23.94 3.99 -11.92
C ASP A 207 24.41 4.69 -10.65
N GLN A 208 23.66 5.69 -10.17
CA GLN A 208 23.97 6.46 -8.97
C GLN A 208 22.98 6.22 -7.84
N VAL A 209 21.73 5.90 -8.16
CA VAL A 209 20.69 5.59 -7.19
C VAL A 209 19.72 4.59 -7.80
N SER A 210 19.52 3.46 -7.11
CA SER A 210 18.49 2.47 -7.44
C SER A 210 17.14 2.92 -6.87
N LEU A 211 16.05 2.73 -7.62
CA LEU A 211 14.69 3.04 -7.18
C LEU A 211 13.82 1.78 -7.19
N LEU A 212 13.01 1.58 -6.15
CA LEU A 212 12.10 0.42 -6.03
C LEU A 212 10.75 0.86 -5.45
N ALA A 213 9.65 0.58 -6.13
CA ALA A 213 8.31 0.96 -5.71
C ALA A 213 7.57 -0.18 -4.97
N PHE A 214 6.78 0.15 -3.95
CA PHE A 214 5.89 -0.78 -3.26
C PHE A 214 4.47 -0.69 -3.81
N ALA A 215 4.37 -0.94 -5.11
CA ALA A 215 3.17 -1.20 -5.91
C ALA A 215 3.69 -1.34 -7.34
N ASP A 216 3.11 -2.25 -8.12
CA ASP A 216 3.42 -2.35 -9.54
C ASP A 216 2.23 -1.84 -10.34
N SER A 217 2.50 -1.07 -11.38
CA SER A 217 1.47 -0.43 -12.19
C SER A 217 2.00 -0.07 -13.57
N PRO A 218 1.14 0.38 -14.49
CA PRO A 218 1.59 0.92 -15.77
C PRO A 218 2.59 2.07 -15.64
N LEU A 219 2.58 2.84 -14.54
CA LEU A 219 3.58 3.88 -14.30
C LEU A 219 4.97 3.28 -14.13
N CYS A 220 5.08 2.16 -13.41
CA CYS A 220 6.34 1.46 -13.23
C CYS A 220 6.87 0.86 -14.54
N GLU A 221 5.99 0.42 -15.44
CA GLU A 221 6.38 -0.18 -16.73
C GLU A 221 6.79 0.86 -17.78
N LEU A 222 6.12 2.02 -17.78
CA LEU A 222 6.34 3.10 -18.74
C LEU A 222 7.44 4.08 -18.33
N ALA A 223 7.86 4.04 -17.07
CA ALA A 223 9.03 4.73 -16.53
C ALA A 223 10.30 4.47 -17.36
N VAL A 224 11.25 5.40 -17.32
CA VAL A 224 12.49 5.33 -18.13
C VAL A 224 13.69 5.71 -17.25
N PRO A 225 14.41 4.73 -16.68
CA PRO A 225 14.26 3.28 -16.86
C PRO A 225 12.99 2.69 -16.20
N PRO A 226 12.45 1.56 -16.68
CA PRO A 226 11.31 0.93 -16.01
C PRO A 226 11.59 0.62 -14.53
N LEU A 227 10.65 0.97 -13.65
CA LEU A 227 10.76 0.86 -12.20
C LEU A 227 10.61 -0.58 -11.73
N SER A 228 11.55 -1.01 -10.90
CA SER A 228 11.45 -2.24 -10.13
C SER A 228 10.37 -2.08 -9.07
N ALA A 229 9.55 -3.10 -8.86
CA ALA A 229 8.38 -2.98 -8.00
C ALA A 229 8.10 -4.23 -7.16
N MET A 230 7.56 -4.05 -5.97
CA MET A 230 6.83 -5.07 -5.23
C MET A 230 5.40 -5.11 -5.75
N SER A 231 5.09 -6.12 -6.55
CA SER A 231 3.80 -6.29 -7.21
C SER A 231 2.84 -7.06 -6.32
N ILE A 232 1.72 -6.43 -5.98
CA ILE A 232 0.53 -7.08 -5.43
C ILE A 232 -0.54 -7.13 -6.52
N ASP A 233 -1.19 -8.28 -6.67
CA ASP A 233 -2.35 -8.41 -7.56
C ASP A 233 -3.57 -7.79 -6.86
N ALA A 234 -3.80 -6.48 -7.09
CA ALA A 234 -4.90 -5.75 -6.45
C ALA A 234 -6.27 -6.35 -6.84
N HIS A 235 -6.39 -6.86 -8.07
CA HIS A 235 -7.59 -7.55 -8.52
C HIS A 235 -7.87 -8.84 -7.72
N GLU A 236 -6.88 -9.73 -7.56
CA GLU A 236 -7.04 -10.95 -6.75
C GLU A 236 -7.27 -10.64 -5.25
N HIS A 237 -6.72 -9.52 -4.76
CA HIS A 237 -7.06 -9.00 -3.43
C HIS A 237 -8.54 -8.63 -3.37
N GLY A 238 -9.05 -7.92 -4.37
CA GLY A 238 -10.46 -7.60 -4.53
C GLY A 238 -11.34 -8.85 -4.55
N VAL A 239 -10.95 -9.88 -5.31
CA VAL A 239 -11.64 -11.17 -5.35
C VAL A 239 -11.71 -11.81 -3.95
N SER A 240 -10.62 -11.75 -3.18
CA SER A 240 -10.57 -12.28 -1.83
C SER A 240 -11.47 -11.50 -0.85
N LEU A 241 -11.53 -10.18 -0.98
CA LEU A 241 -12.45 -9.31 -0.23
C LEU A 241 -13.91 -9.57 -0.60
N GLY A 242 -14.23 -9.69 -1.88
CA GLY A 242 -15.58 -10.03 -2.34
C GLY A 242 -16.07 -11.37 -1.78
N ARG A 243 -15.20 -12.38 -1.73
CA ARG A 243 -15.51 -13.69 -1.10
C ARG A 243 -15.76 -13.54 0.40
N ALA A 244 -14.92 -12.77 1.11
CA ALA A 244 -15.09 -12.50 2.53
C ALA A 244 -16.43 -11.77 2.82
N VAL A 245 -16.81 -10.82 1.95
CA VAL A 245 -18.09 -10.11 2.06
C VAL A 245 -19.26 -11.08 1.90
N LEU A 246 -19.21 -11.98 0.92
CA LEU A 246 -20.26 -13.00 0.75
C LEU A 246 -20.38 -13.93 1.97
N ASP A 247 -19.27 -14.37 2.56
CA ASP A 247 -19.31 -15.18 3.79
C ASP A 247 -20.01 -14.44 4.94
N VAL A 248 -19.70 -13.16 5.10
CA VAL A 248 -20.30 -12.30 6.12
C VAL A 248 -21.81 -12.15 5.89
N LEU A 249 -22.24 -11.89 4.65
CA LEU A 249 -23.65 -11.73 4.30
C LEU A 249 -24.46 -13.03 4.47
N THR A 250 -23.85 -14.16 4.15
CA THR A 250 -24.47 -15.49 4.30
C THR A 250 -24.38 -16.06 5.71
N ARG A 251 -23.73 -15.35 6.65
CA ARG A 251 -23.44 -15.81 8.02
C ARG A 251 -22.68 -17.13 8.06
N ALA A 252 -21.84 -17.37 7.04
CA ALA A 252 -20.88 -18.45 7.05
C ALA A 252 -19.77 -18.20 8.10
N ALA A 253 -18.87 -19.17 8.28
CA ALA A 253 -17.76 -19.02 9.21
C ALA A 253 -16.87 -17.83 8.80
N GLN A 254 -16.86 -16.79 9.64
CA GLN A 254 -16.05 -15.59 9.44
C GLN A 254 -14.62 -15.87 9.90
N GLN A 255 -13.71 -16.04 8.94
CA GLN A 255 -12.29 -16.30 9.19
C GLN A 255 -11.44 -15.30 8.43
N ASP A 256 -10.25 -15.03 8.97
CA ASP A 256 -9.24 -14.28 8.25
C ASP A 256 -8.81 -15.05 7.00
N ARG A 257 -8.58 -14.32 5.92
CA ARG A 257 -8.13 -14.84 4.64
C ARG A 257 -6.76 -14.26 4.32
N ALA A 258 -5.90 -15.08 3.72
CA ALA A 258 -4.68 -14.56 3.13
C ALA A 258 -5.04 -13.76 1.86
N GLY A 259 -4.46 -12.57 1.73
CA GLY A 259 -4.42 -11.83 0.49
C GLY A 259 -3.45 -12.47 -0.52
N PRO A 260 -3.38 -11.94 -1.75
CA PRO A 260 -2.46 -12.44 -2.76
C PRO A 260 -1.00 -12.23 -2.33
N PRO A 261 -0.08 -13.09 -2.78
CA PRO A 261 1.33 -12.93 -2.48
C PRO A 261 1.90 -11.68 -3.17
N ILE A 262 2.70 -10.91 -2.46
CA ILE A 262 3.43 -9.78 -3.01
C ILE A 262 4.75 -10.29 -3.60
N ARG A 263 5.03 -9.96 -4.86
CA ARG A 263 6.17 -10.50 -5.62
C ARG A 263 7.09 -9.41 -6.13
N MET A 264 8.39 -9.63 -6.01
CA MET A 264 9.40 -8.74 -6.59
C MET A 264 9.36 -8.83 -8.13
N ARG A 265 9.25 -7.68 -8.78
CA ARG A 265 9.42 -7.45 -10.22
C ARG A 265 10.66 -6.59 -10.43
N GLN A 266 11.81 -7.24 -10.61
CA GLN A 266 13.05 -6.52 -10.88
C GLN A 266 13.04 -5.98 -12.31
N ARG A 267 13.25 -4.67 -12.46
CA ARG A 267 13.38 -3.95 -13.74
C ARG A 267 14.66 -3.11 -13.75
N ALA A 268 14.79 -2.21 -14.72
CA ALA A 268 16.04 -1.49 -14.99
C ALA A 268 16.36 -0.38 -13.97
N SER A 269 15.42 0.04 -13.11
CA SER A 269 15.68 1.05 -12.08
C SER A 269 16.47 0.55 -10.87
N THR A 270 16.79 -0.75 -10.77
CA THR A 270 17.67 -1.29 -9.73
C THR A 270 18.92 -1.90 -10.35
N GLY A 271 20.09 -1.53 -9.82
CA GLY A 271 21.39 -1.98 -10.28
C GLY A 271 22.41 -2.04 -9.15
N PRO A 272 23.65 -2.50 -9.41
CA PRO A 272 24.69 -2.56 -8.39
C PRO A 272 24.96 -1.19 -7.76
N ALA A 273 25.30 -1.17 -6.47
CA ALA A 273 25.63 0.05 -5.76
C ALA A 273 26.80 0.82 -6.43
N PRO A 274 26.75 2.16 -6.47
CA PRO A 274 27.80 2.98 -7.07
C PRO A 274 29.15 2.78 -6.38
N GLY A 275 30.23 2.75 -7.16
CA GLY A 275 31.60 2.56 -6.64
C GLY A 275 32.09 1.11 -6.64
N ARG A 276 31.29 0.18 -7.16
CA ARG A 276 31.77 -1.16 -7.53
C ARG A 276 32.61 -1.04 -8.80
N ALA A 277 33.93 -0.95 -8.66
CA ALA A 277 34.82 -1.31 -9.75
C ALA A 277 34.61 -2.80 -10.03
N ASN A 278 34.26 -3.14 -11.28
CA ASN A 278 34.56 -4.48 -11.80
C ASN A 278 36.08 -4.65 -11.91
#